data_AF-A0A7S1A378-F1
#
_entry.id   AF-A0A7S1A378-F1
#
_cell.length_a   1.000
_cell.length_b   1.000
_cell.length_c   1.000
_cell.angle_alpha   90.00
_cell.angle_beta   90.00
_cell.angle_gamma   90.00
#
_symmetry.space_group_name_H-M   'P 1'
#
loop_
_entity.id
_entity.type
_entity.pdbx_description
1 polymer ?
#
loop_
_entity_poly.entity_id
_entity_poly.type
_entity_poly.pdbx_seq_one_letter_code
_entity_poly.pdbx_strand_id
1 'polypeptide(L)'
;RGDYETVILHHVSRRDYRAAIQKLSEFQAVGSSEALVCRFAPVLFGAEPQAFVSLLLRPELHSVEPLSVLPALYNPKSARRAEETRYLEHVVRHHPGLSTADGASLGGARLPGGLTLGGDGIGGADDGTGAVKGKGWASGTAVMNALTVLYACEDAGAEGAEEVLMRFFALHEGSPLLDPHFALRVCGEKKLMQVVVLLYGLMGMHEEAVASALQRGDVALAKHNACKPKDARLRQKLWLSIVEYHAASGDVQTVMELIRESQELSVRDVLPFMSDTMTIDVFQSEICECLDTYENQILQLRNEMEDHRRALTAFKEDLKNSKERCVTVNVDQVCEICGAAALRERFYVFACGHCFHEACLRALIEPTLDNPQRERLFALESMRLEHAAAAAGAGSGDVPMALMAVEDELDGLLAEDCPLCGRLMIDTIKRPFIDPCDDEVESWSIS
;
A
#
# COMPACT_ATOMS: atom_id res chain seq x y z
N ARG A 1 -42.41 -43.61 20.19
CA ARG A 1 -41.63 -42.36 20.38
C ARG A 1 -40.76 -42.61 21.60
N GLY A 2 -39.45 -42.56 21.62
CA GLY A 2 -38.46 -42.13 20.63
C GLY A 2 -37.10 -42.09 21.33
N ASP A 3 -36.76 -43.13 22.09
CA ASP A 3 -35.56 -43.14 22.93
C ASP A 3 -34.38 -43.70 22.14
N TYR A 4 -34.00 -42.99 21.07
CA TYR A 4 -32.84 -43.33 20.23
C TYR A 4 -31.55 -43.43 21.07
N GLU A 5 -31.48 -42.70 22.19
CA GLU A 5 -30.44 -42.83 23.21
C GLU A 5 -30.31 -44.24 23.78
N THR A 6 -31.43 -44.89 24.09
CA THR A 6 -31.43 -46.22 24.72
C THR A 6 -31.04 -47.31 23.74
N VAL A 7 -31.38 -47.13 22.45
CA VAL A 7 -30.96 -48.03 21.36
C VAL A 7 -29.46 -47.93 21.15
N ILE A 8 -28.92 -46.71 21.09
CA ILE A 8 -27.47 -46.49 20.96
C ILE A 8 -26.73 -47.01 22.21
N LEU A 9 -27.22 -46.73 23.42
CA LEU A 9 -26.66 -47.26 24.67
C LEU A 9 -26.69 -48.79 24.73
N HIS A 10 -27.75 -49.42 24.22
CA HIS A 10 -27.87 -50.88 24.17
C HIS A 10 -26.82 -51.50 23.24
N HIS A 11 -26.63 -50.96 22.03
CA HIS A 11 -25.59 -51.42 21.12
C HIS A 11 -24.17 -51.14 21.65
N VAL A 12 -23.95 -49.99 22.29
CA VAL A 12 -22.69 -49.64 22.97
C VAL A 12 -22.40 -50.60 24.13
N SER A 13 -23.40 -50.97 24.93
CA SER A 13 -23.25 -51.92 26.05
C SER A 13 -22.92 -53.34 25.58
N ARG A 14 -23.33 -53.71 24.36
CA ARG A 14 -23.03 -55.00 23.72
C ARG A 14 -21.73 -55.01 22.93
N ARG A 15 -20.97 -53.90 22.95
CA ARG A 15 -19.75 -53.68 22.16
C ARG A 15 -19.95 -53.77 20.64
N ASP A 16 -21.18 -53.61 20.16
CA ASP A 16 -21.49 -53.62 18.73
C ASP A 16 -21.51 -52.19 18.18
N TYR A 17 -20.31 -51.62 18.05
CA TYR A 17 -20.11 -50.22 17.69
C TYR A 17 -20.43 -49.94 16.21
N ARG A 18 -20.28 -50.93 15.32
CA ARG A 18 -20.61 -50.79 13.89
C ARG A 18 -22.11 -50.68 13.66
N ALA A 19 -22.90 -51.52 14.33
CA ALA A 19 -24.35 -51.44 14.29
C ALA A 19 -24.84 -50.11 14.89
N ALA A 20 -24.20 -49.62 15.96
CA ALA A 20 -24.51 -48.31 16.55
C ALA A 20 -24.26 -47.15 15.55
N ILE A 21 -23.15 -47.18 14.80
CA ILE A 21 -22.81 -46.18 13.78
C ILE A 21 -23.78 -46.24 12.58
N GLN A 22 -24.13 -47.44 12.11
CA GLN A 22 -25.12 -47.61 11.04
C GLN A 22 -26.49 -47.10 11.45
N LYS A 23 -26.93 -47.44 12.67
CA LYS A 23 -28.19 -46.94 13.24
C LYS A 23 -28.19 -45.43 13.41
N LEU A 24 -27.06 -44.84 13.85
CA LEU A 24 -26.88 -43.39 13.89
C LEU A 24 -27.04 -42.74 12.51
N SER A 25 -26.60 -43.39 11.43
CA SER A 25 -26.84 -42.88 10.06
C SER A 25 -28.29 -43.01 9.58
N GLU A 26 -29.02 -44.05 10.01
CA GLU A 26 -30.42 -44.27 9.64
C GLU A 26 -31.40 -43.32 10.35
N PHE A 27 -31.06 -42.85 11.56
CA PHE A 27 -31.96 -42.04 12.40
C PHE A 27 -31.83 -40.51 12.17
N GLN A 28 -31.06 -40.08 11.17
CA GLN A 28 -30.75 -38.67 10.86
C GLN A 28 -31.93 -37.80 10.40
N ALA A 29 -33.12 -38.36 10.16
CA ALA A 29 -34.28 -37.62 9.65
C ALA A 29 -35.01 -36.75 10.71
N VAL A 30 -34.61 -36.79 11.98
CA VAL A 30 -35.28 -36.06 13.08
C VAL A 30 -34.21 -35.27 13.82
N GLY A 31 -34.34 -33.94 13.90
CA GLY A 31 -33.34 -32.95 14.34
C GLY A 31 -32.79 -33.05 15.78
N SER A 32 -32.65 -34.25 16.34
CA SER A 32 -31.99 -34.57 17.62
C SER A 32 -30.72 -35.42 17.45
N SER A 33 -30.27 -35.65 16.21
CA SER A 33 -29.05 -36.43 15.91
C SER A 33 -27.77 -35.78 16.44
N GLU A 34 -27.70 -34.46 16.47
CA GLU A 34 -26.47 -33.70 16.79
C GLU A 34 -26.04 -33.91 18.25
N ALA A 35 -26.97 -33.77 19.20
CA ALA A 35 -26.69 -33.98 20.62
C ALA A 35 -26.28 -35.43 20.94
N LEU A 36 -26.81 -36.40 20.20
CA LEU A 36 -26.47 -37.82 20.35
C LEU A 36 -25.07 -38.12 19.83
N VAL A 37 -24.73 -37.60 18.66
CA VAL A 37 -23.39 -37.74 18.07
C VAL A 37 -22.34 -37.17 19.02
N CYS A 38 -22.55 -35.96 19.57
CA CYS A 38 -21.61 -35.34 20.50
C CYS A 38 -21.48 -36.12 21.82
N ARG A 39 -22.58 -36.66 22.35
CA ARG A 39 -22.58 -37.43 23.61
C ARG A 39 -21.86 -38.77 23.49
N PHE A 40 -22.00 -39.46 22.35
CA PHE A 40 -21.39 -40.77 22.12
C PHE A 40 -20.05 -40.72 21.36
N ALA A 41 -19.62 -39.54 20.92
CA ALA A 41 -18.37 -39.34 20.18
C ALA A 41 -17.13 -39.97 20.86
N PRO A 42 -16.86 -39.79 22.17
CA PRO A 42 -15.65 -40.36 22.79
C PRO A 42 -15.62 -41.90 22.75
N VAL A 43 -16.80 -42.52 22.83
CA VAL A 43 -16.96 -43.98 22.93
C VAL A 43 -16.90 -44.62 21.55
N LEU A 44 -17.55 -44.01 20.56
CA LEU A 44 -17.59 -44.52 19.19
C LEU A 44 -16.25 -44.31 18.47
N PHE A 45 -15.67 -43.11 18.62
CA PHE A 45 -14.33 -42.84 18.10
C PHE A 45 -13.27 -43.70 18.80
N GLY A 46 -13.44 -43.95 20.09
CA GLY A 46 -12.57 -44.81 20.88
C GLY A 46 -12.57 -46.28 20.44
N ALA A 47 -13.60 -46.75 19.75
CA ALA A 47 -13.74 -48.15 19.33
C ALA A 47 -13.47 -48.35 17.82
N GLU A 48 -14.11 -47.55 16.97
CA GLU A 48 -14.08 -47.69 15.50
C GLU A 48 -13.90 -46.32 14.82
N PRO A 49 -12.67 -45.77 14.82
CA PRO A 49 -12.40 -44.40 14.35
C PRO A 49 -12.66 -44.22 12.85
N GLN A 50 -12.34 -45.22 12.02
CA GLN A 50 -12.53 -45.15 10.55
C GLN A 50 -14.02 -45.11 10.17
N ALA A 51 -14.83 -45.96 10.79
CA ALA A 51 -16.27 -46.01 10.54
C ALA A 51 -16.99 -44.76 11.06
N PHE A 52 -16.50 -44.18 12.16
CA PHE A 52 -17.06 -42.96 12.74
C PHE A 52 -16.69 -41.70 11.93
N VAL A 53 -15.43 -41.54 11.54
CA VAL A 53 -14.99 -40.40 10.70
C VAL A 53 -15.63 -40.44 9.32
N SER A 54 -15.73 -41.61 8.69
CA SER A 54 -16.44 -41.75 7.40
C SER A 54 -17.94 -41.45 7.49
N LEU A 55 -18.56 -41.55 8.67
CA LEU A 55 -19.91 -41.08 8.93
C LEU A 55 -19.94 -39.55 9.04
N LEU A 56 -18.98 -38.95 9.74
CA LEU A 56 -18.88 -37.48 9.90
C LEU A 56 -18.54 -36.73 8.60
N LEU A 57 -17.86 -37.38 7.65
CA LEU A 57 -17.52 -36.81 6.33
C LEU A 57 -18.70 -36.75 5.35
N ARG A 58 -19.89 -37.25 5.72
CA ARG A 58 -21.05 -37.32 4.83
C ARG A 58 -21.77 -35.96 4.74
N PRO A 59 -22.29 -35.59 3.56
CA PRO A 59 -22.90 -34.28 3.33
C PRO A 59 -24.07 -33.94 4.26
N GLU A 60 -24.74 -34.95 4.79
CA GLU A 60 -25.92 -34.81 5.66
C GLU A 60 -25.61 -34.36 7.10
N LEU A 61 -24.33 -34.30 7.51
CA LEU A 61 -23.88 -33.92 8.86
C LEU A 61 -23.13 -32.58 8.95
N HIS A 62 -23.15 -31.76 7.89
CA HIS A 62 -22.55 -30.42 7.88
C HIS A 62 -23.14 -29.45 8.93
N SER A 63 -24.25 -29.81 9.60
CA SER A 63 -24.87 -29.03 10.68
C SER A 63 -24.29 -29.31 12.07
N VAL A 64 -23.58 -30.44 12.27
CA VAL A 64 -22.95 -30.74 13.56
C VAL A 64 -21.79 -29.77 13.76
N GLU A 65 -21.84 -28.95 14.82
CA GLU A 65 -20.74 -28.05 15.16
C GLU A 65 -19.43 -28.84 15.34
N PRO A 66 -18.46 -28.69 14.43
CA PRO A 66 -17.22 -29.47 14.45
C PRO A 66 -16.48 -29.34 15.78
N LEU A 67 -16.63 -28.17 16.41
CA LEU A 67 -16.05 -27.81 17.69
C LEU A 67 -16.53 -28.75 18.80
N SER A 68 -17.80 -29.08 18.95
CA SER A 68 -18.28 -29.94 20.05
C SER A 68 -17.68 -31.36 20.11
N VAL A 69 -17.16 -31.84 18.97
CA VAL A 69 -16.61 -33.20 18.81
C VAL A 69 -15.09 -33.23 19.07
N LEU A 70 -14.38 -32.10 19.01
CA LEU A 70 -12.91 -32.06 19.15
C LEU A 70 -12.32 -32.62 20.46
N PRO A 71 -12.88 -32.43 21.68
CA PRO A 71 -12.27 -32.94 22.90
C PRO A 71 -12.48 -34.44 23.03
N ALA A 72 -13.52 -34.95 22.36
CA ALA A 72 -13.80 -36.38 22.28
C ALA A 72 -12.83 -37.09 21.32
N LEU A 73 -12.30 -36.36 20.34
CA LEU A 73 -11.37 -36.85 19.33
C LEU A 73 -9.91 -36.73 19.76
N TYR A 74 -9.56 -35.83 20.69
CA TYR A 74 -8.18 -35.67 21.15
C TYR A 74 -7.73 -36.88 21.99
N ASN A 75 -7.11 -37.88 21.34
CA ASN A 75 -6.56 -39.05 22.02
C ASN A 75 -5.13 -39.37 21.51
N PRO A 76 -4.09 -39.32 22.35
CA PRO A 76 -2.69 -39.34 21.93
C PRO A 76 -2.17 -40.67 21.33
N LYS A 77 -3.02 -41.65 21.04
CA LYS A 77 -2.62 -42.97 20.50
C LYS A 77 -2.39 -42.89 18.98
N SER A 78 -1.20 -43.27 18.53
CA SER A 78 -0.71 -43.17 17.14
C SER A 78 -1.66 -43.77 16.09
N ALA A 79 -2.34 -44.88 16.39
CA ALA A 79 -3.27 -45.55 15.47
C ALA A 79 -4.52 -44.74 15.10
N ARG A 80 -4.79 -43.62 15.78
CA ARG A 80 -6.03 -42.82 15.60
C ARG A 80 -5.77 -41.47 14.93
N ARG A 81 -4.51 -41.01 14.89
CA ARG A 81 -4.11 -39.70 14.38
C ARG A 81 -4.50 -39.47 12.92
N ALA A 82 -4.38 -40.49 12.06
CA ALA A 82 -4.69 -40.36 10.63
C ALA A 82 -6.16 -40.02 10.35
N GLU A 83 -7.09 -40.61 11.12
CA GLU A 83 -8.52 -40.32 10.96
C GLU A 83 -8.91 -38.99 11.64
N GLU A 84 -8.19 -38.60 12.71
CA GLU A 84 -8.32 -37.26 13.32
C GLU A 84 -7.90 -36.17 12.33
N THR A 85 -6.71 -36.29 11.72
CA THR A 85 -6.21 -35.37 10.69
C THR A 85 -7.19 -35.28 9.51
N ARG A 86 -7.71 -36.43 9.03
CA ARG A 86 -8.68 -36.49 7.94
C ARG A 86 -9.99 -35.76 8.25
N TYR A 87 -10.49 -35.89 9.47
CA TYR A 87 -11.69 -35.16 9.90
C TYR A 87 -11.41 -33.65 9.99
N LEU A 88 -10.31 -33.25 10.61
CA LEU A 88 -9.96 -31.84 10.78
C LEU A 88 -9.66 -31.14 9.44
N GLU A 89 -9.02 -31.82 8.49
CA GLU A 89 -8.84 -31.30 7.13
C GLU A 89 -10.17 -31.06 6.41
N HIS A 90 -11.14 -31.96 6.59
CA HIS A 90 -12.49 -31.78 6.02
C HIS A 90 -13.21 -30.60 6.67
N VAL A 91 -13.08 -30.45 8.00
CA VAL A 91 -13.65 -29.32 8.74
C VAL A 91 -13.09 -27.98 8.23
N VAL A 92 -11.78 -27.89 8.00
CA VAL A 92 -11.15 -26.67 7.46
C VAL A 92 -11.58 -26.38 6.02
N ARG A 93 -11.79 -27.40 5.18
CA ARG A 93 -12.20 -27.22 3.77
C ARG A 93 -13.68 -26.91 3.57
N HIS A 94 -14.57 -27.41 4.44
CA HIS A 94 -16.02 -27.38 4.21
C HIS A 94 -16.83 -26.52 5.19
N HIS A 95 -16.22 -25.97 6.25
CA HIS A 95 -16.90 -25.06 7.19
C HIS A 95 -16.33 -23.63 7.15
N PRO A 96 -16.75 -22.79 6.19
CA PRO A 96 -16.34 -21.38 6.13
C PRO A 96 -16.88 -20.52 7.29
N GLY A 97 -17.91 -21.00 8.02
CA GLY A 97 -18.50 -20.32 9.17
C GLY A 97 -17.60 -20.24 10.42
N LEU A 98 -16.44 -20.91 10.41
CA LEU A 98 -15.43 -20.75 11.46
C LEU A 98 -14.69 -19.40 11.37
N SER A 99 -14.79 -18.70 10.23
CA SER A 99 -14.10 -17.42 9.98
C SER A 99 -14.89 -16.18 10.39
N THR A 100 -16.20 -16.26 10.65
CA THR A 100 -17.01 -15.10 11.05
C THR A 100 -16.83 -14.83 12.53
N ALA A 101 -15.77 -14.10 12.86
CA ALA A 101 -15.67 -13.36 14.10
C ALA A 101 -16.61 -12.15 14.05
N ASP A 102 -17.92 -12.35 14.14
CA ASP A 102 -18.85 -11.26 14.43
C ASP A 102 -19.94 -11.70 15.41
N GLY A 103 -20.12 -10.87 16.42
CA GLY A 103 -20.85 -11.19 17.64
C GLY A 103 -22.31 -11.54 17.41
N ALA A 104 -22.70 -12.75 17.84
CA ALA A 104 -24.06 -13.04 18.25
C ALA A 104 -24.00 -13.84 19.54
N SER A 105 -24.35 -13.16 20.63
CA SER A 105 -24.75 -13.76 21.90
C SER A 105 -25.86 -14.78 21.64
N LEU A 106 -25.56 -16.07 21.76
CA LEU A 106 -26.56 -17.12 21.84
C LEU A 106 -26.31 -17.96 23.10
N GLY A 107 -27.13 -17.65 24.11
CA GLY A 107 -27.75 -18.59 25.03
C GLY A 107 -26.86 -19.64 25.67
N GLY A 108 -26.47 -19.40 26.94
CA GLY A 108 -25.79 -20.39 27.75
C GLY A 108 -26.55 -21.71 27.87
N ALA A 109 -25.89 -22.79 27.47
CA ALA A 109 -26.19 -24.14 27.91
C ALA A 109 -25.12 -24.57 28.92
N ARG A 110 -25.46 -24.43 30.20
CA ARG A 110 -24.70 -24.94 31.34
C ARG A 110 -24.75 -26.48 31.30
N LEU A 111 -23.63 -27.16 31.14
CA LEU A 111 -23.53 -28.59 31.46
C LEU A 111 -23.16 -28.76 32.96
N PRO A 112 -23.82 -29.66 33.70
CA PRO A 112 -23.57 -29.88 35.12
C PRO A 112 -22.45 -30.91 35.36
N GLY A 113 -21.58 -30.61 36.33
CA GLY A 113 -20.53 -31.52 36.84
C GLY A 113 -19.23 -31.42 36.04
N GLY A 114 -18.08 -30.99 36.56
CA GLY A 114 -17.60 -31.01 37.94
C GLY A 114 -16.42 -31.97 38.03
N LEU A 115 -15.23 -31.54 37.60
CA LEU A 115 -13.95 -32.12 38.01
C LEU A 115 -12.92 -30.99 38.14
N THR A 116 -12.86 -30.43 39.34
CA THR A 116 -11.76 -29.61 39.83
C THR A 116 -10.62 -30.54 40.25
N LEU A 117 -9.50 -30.51 39.53
CA LEU A 117 -8.23 -31.01 40.06
C LEU A 117 -7.47 -29.81 40.60
N GLY A 118 -7.47 -29.71 41.93
CA GLY A 118 -6.71 -28.74 42.69
C GLY A 118 -5.21 -29.04 42.66
N GLY A 119 -4.44 -27.97 42.71
CA GLY A 119 -3.00 -27.96 42.93
C GLY A 119 -2.63 -26.56 43.39
N ASP A 120 -2.55 -26.38 44.70
CA ASP A 120 -2.27 -25.14 45.42
C ASP A 120 -0.85 -24.60 45.19
N GLY A 121 -0.76 -23.26 45.19
CA GLY A 121 0.36 -22.41 45.68
C GLY A 121 1.67 -22.45 44.90
N ILE A 122 2.38 -21.35 44.63
CA ILE A 122 2.65 -20.16 45.47
C ILE A 122 3.01 -18.99 44.53
N GLY A 123 2.58 -17.78 44.91
CA GLY A 123 2.59 -16.57 44.08
C GLY A 123 3.77 -15.61 44.20
N GLY A 124 3.59 -14.48 43.50
CA GLY A 124 4.41 -13.26 43.42
C GLY A 124 4.23 -12.64 42.01
N ALA A 125 3.22 -11.79 41.78
CA ALA A 125 3.30 -10.31 41.79
C ALA A 125 4.40 -9.79 40.82
N ASP A 126 4.17 -8.93 39.82
CA ASP A 126 3.11 -7.96 39.56
C ASP A 126 3.19 -7.48 38.08
N ASP A 127 2.13 -6.81 37.64
CA ASP A 127 2.04 -5.79 36.60
C ASP A 127 1.65 -6.11 35.14
N GLY A 128 0.40 -5.73 34.83
CA GLY A 128 0.03 -4.97 33.64
C GLY A 128 0.00 -5.67 32.27
N THR A 129 -1.07 -6.41 31.96
CA THR A 129 -1.71 -6.43 30.62
C THR A 129 -3.06 -7.16 30.67
N GLY A 130 -4.04 -6.63 29.94
CA GLY A 130 -5.46 -6.95 30.07
C GLY A 130 -5.81 -8.43 30.08
N ALA A 131 -6.60 -8.83 31.08
CA ALA A 131 -7.17 -10.15 31.24
C ALA A 131 -7.95 -10.58 29.98
N VAL A 132 -7.33 -11.45 29.17
CA VAL A 132 -8.01 -12.20 28.12
C VAL A 132 -8.97 -13.18 28.81
N LYS A 133 -10.24 -12.80 28.91
CA LYS A 133 -11.33 -13.71 29.29
C LYS A 133 -11.21 -14.95 28.41
N GLY A 134 -10.95 -16.09 29.03
CA GLY A 134 -10.75 -17.37 28.38
C GLY A 134 -11.87 -17.68 27.39
N LYS A 135 -11.58 -17.46 26.10
CA LYS A 135 -12.32 -18.10 25.02
C LYS A 135 -11.95 -19.57 25.09
N GLY A 136 -12.91 -20.39 25.49
CA GLY A 136 -12.78 -21.84 25.39
C GLY A 136 -12.36 -22.24 23.99
N TRP A 137 -11.79 -23.43 23.90
CA TRP A 137 -11.49 -24.28 22.74
C TRP A 137 -12.48 -24.29 21.53
N ALA A 138 -13.54 -23.50 21.56
CA ALA A 138 -14.61 -23.34 20.57
C ALA A 138 -14.33 -22.24 19.52
N SER A 139 -13.09 -22.09 19.05
CA SER A 139 -12.74 -21.17 17.95
C SER A 139 -12.09 -21.95 16.81
N GLY A 140 -12.25 -21.51 15.55
CA GLY A 140 -11.56 -22.11 14.39
C GLY A 140 -10.03 -22.17 14.55
N THR A 141 -9.46 -21.32 15.41
CA THR A 141 -8.06 -21.37 15.85
C THR A 141 -7.69 -22.67 16.57
N ALA A 142 -8.60 -23.25 17.37
CA ALA A 142 -8.33 -24.49 18.08
C ALA A 142 -8.20 -25.68 17.12
N VAL A 143 -8.97 -25.69 16.03
CA VAL A 143 -8.88 -26.70 14.96
C VAL A 143 -7.51 -26.63 14.28
N MET A 144 -7.05 -25.44 13.92
CA MET A 144 -5.74 -25.28 13.31
C MET A 144 -4.60 -25.57 14.27
N ASN A 145 -4.69 -25.16 15.53
CA ASN A 145 -3.69 -25.51 16.55
C ASN A 145 -3.62 -27.03 16.77
N ALA A 146 -4.77 -27.72 16.76
CA ALA A 146 -4.81 -29.19 16.84
C ALA A 146 -4.18 -29.84 15.60
N LEU A 147 -4.47 -29.35 14.39
CA LEU A 147 -3.83 -29.80 13.15
C LEU A 147 -2.31 -29.58 13.19
N THR A 148 -1.84 -28.42 13.65
CA THR A 148 -0.41 -28.14 13.80
C THR A 148 0.26 -29.14 14.75
N VAL A 149 -0.37 -29.46 15.88
CA VAL A 149 0.16 -30.47 16.83
C VAL A 149 0.16 -31.87 16.21
N LEU A 150 -0.90 -32.23 15.48
CA LEU A 150 -1.01 -33.55 14.84
C LEU A 150 0.06 -33.73 13.77
N TYR A 151 0.21 -32.77 12.85
CA TYR A 151 1.26 -32.82 11.82
C TYR A 151 2.67 -32.76 12.44
N ALA A 152 2.89 -31.96 13.49
CA ALA A 152 4.18 -31.91 14.19
C ALA A 152 4.50 -33.19 14.99
N CYS A 153 3.51 -34.06 15.21
CA CYS A 153 3.65 -35.33 15.91
C CYS A 153 3.44 -36.54 14.98
N GLU A 154 3.38 -36.36 13.65
CA GLU A 154 3.32 -37.50 12.75
C GLU A 154 4.61 -38.32 12.86
N ASP A 155 4.46 -39.65 12.92
CA ASP A 155 5.57 -40.59 13.08
C ASP A 155 6.41 -40.74 11.78
N ALA A 156 6.24 -39.82 10.82
CA ALA A 156 6.82 -39.82 9.47
C ALA A 156 8.16 -39.07 9.39
N GLY A 157 9.06 -39.26 10.37
CA GLY A 157 10.36 -38.58 10.40
C GLY A 157 10.28 -37.04 10.50
N ALA A 158 11.40 -36.40 10.81
CA ALA A 158 11.42 -34.93 10.95
C ALA A 158 11.19 -34.23 9.61
N GLU A 159 11.82 -34.69 8.53
CA GLU A 159 11.74 -34.06 7.19
C GLU A 159 10.35 -34.18 6.55
N GLY A 160 9.69 -35.33 6.67
CA GLY A 160 8.34 -35.52 6.16
C GLY A 160 7.31 -34.66 6.89
N ALA A 161 7.45 -34.52 8.20
CA ALA A 161 6.60 -33.62 9.00
C ALA A 161 6.83 -32.14 8.65
N GLU A 162 8.08 -31.73 8.37
CA GLU A 162 8.40 -30.37 7.94
C GLU A 162 7.74 -30.02 6.61
N GLU A 163 7.82 -30.89 5.59
CA GLU A 163 7.20 -30.65 4.28
C GLU A 163 5.67 -30.52 4.35
N VAL A 164 5.02 -31.41 5.11
CA VAL A 164 3.55 -31.39 5.29
C VAL A 164 3.13 -30.11 6.00
N LEU A 165 3.83 -29.70 7.05
CA LEU A 165 3.57 -28.45 7.76
C LEU A 165 3.83 -27.22 6.90
N MET A 166 4.92 -27.20 6.14
CA MET A 166 5.20 -26.08 5.23
C MET A 166 4.09 -25.92 4.19
N ARG A 167 3.63 -27.01 3.57
CA ARG A 167 2.51 -26.97 2.64
C ARG A 167 1.21 -26.55 3.32
N PHE A 168 0.98 -27.00 4.56
CA PHE A 168 -0.18 -26.59 5.34
C PHE A 168 -0.18 -25.08 5.62
N PHE A 169 0.92 -24.52 6.09
CA PHE A 169 1.03 -23.08 6.36
C PHE A 169 0.97 -22.25 5.09
N ALA A 170 1.59 -22.70 3.99
CA ALA A 170 1.54 -22.05 2.68
C ALA A 170 0.10 -21.97 2.12
N LEU A 171 -0.73 -22.99 2.35
CA LEU A 171 -2.13 -23.00 1.93
C LEU A 171 -3.02 -22.06 2.75
N HIS A 172 -2.62 -21.72 3.97
CA HIS A 172 -3.40 -20.92 4.92
C HIS A 172 -2.76 -19.56 5.19
N GLU A 173 -1.83 -19.11 4.35
CA GLU A 173 -1.20 -17.78 4.44
C GLU A 173 -2.29 -16.69 4.44
N GLY A 174 -2.36 -15.91 5.52
CA GLY A 174 -3.36 -14.84 5.69
C GLY A 174 -4.68 -15.26 6.34
N SER A 175 -4.85 -16.51 6.75
CA SER A 175 -6.04 -16.94 7.50
C SER A 175 -6.02 -16.37 8.93
N PRO A 176 -7.05 -15.62 9.37
CA PRO A 176 -7.08 -15.01 10.72
C PRO A 176 -7.23 -16.04 11.84
N LEU A 177 -7.52 -17.27 11.47
CA LEU A 177 -7.71 -18.38 12.38
C LEU A 177 -6.37 -19.00 12.80
N LEU A 178 -5.27 -18.78 12.07
CA LEU A 178 -3.98 -19.39 12.38
C LEU A 178 -3.32 -18.57 13.49
N ASP A 179 -2.90 -19.23 14.58
CA ASP A 179 -2.08 -18.61 15.63
C ASP A 179 -0.60 -18.93 15.39
N PRO A 180 0.19 -17.99 14.82
CA PRO A 180 1.58 -18.23 14.50
C PRO A 180 2.44 -18.44 15.76
N HIS A 181 2.08 -17.85 16.89
CA HIS A 181 2.85 -17.95 18.14
C HIS A 181 2.73 -19.34 18.76
N PHE A 182 1.53 -19.93 18.73
CA PHE A 182 1.32 -21.31 19.14
C PHE A 182 2.08 -22.27 18.22
N ALA A 183 1.98 -22.07 16.90
CA ALA A 183 2.69 -22.88 15.92
C ALA A 183 4.21 -22.84 16.13
N LEU A 184 4.79 -21.66 16.37
CA LEU A 184 6.22 -21.50 16.68
C LEU A 184 6.65 -22.27 17.92
N ARG A 185 5.85 -22.23 19.00
CA ARG A 185 6.16 -22.96 20.23
C ARG A 185 6.22 -24.47 19.99
N VAL A 186 5.21 -25.00 19.33
CA VAL A 186 5.13 -26.44 19.03
C VAL A 186 6.25 -26.88 18.08
N CYS A 187 6.49 -26.12 17.01
CA CYS A 187 7.55 -26.43 16.04
C CYS A 187 8.94 -26.29 16.66
N GLY A 188 9.14 -25.31 17.56
CA GLY A 188 10.38 -25.14 18.31
C GLY A 188 10.67 -26.29 19.28
N GLU A 189 9.67 -26.75 20.04
CA GLU A 189 9.80 -27.91 20.93
C GLU A 189 10.15 -29.20 20.17
N LYS A 190 9.62 -29.35 18.96
CA LYS A 190 9.87 -30.50 18.07
C LYS A 190 11.12 -30.36 17.19
N LYS A 191 11.83 -29.23 17.26
CA LYS A 191 13.02 -28.91 16.45
C LYS A 191 12.75 -28.94 14.93
N LEU A 192 11.53 -28.57 14.51
CA LEU A 192 11.13 -28.47 13.10
C LEU A 192 11.55 -27.11 12.54
N MET A 193 12.84 -26.94 12.33
CA MET A 193 13.43 -25.63 12.14
C MET A 193 13.15 -25.03 10.75
N GLN A 194 12.94 -25.83 9.69
CA GLN A 194 12.54 -25.27 8.39
C GLN A 194 11.18 -24.57 8.49
N VAL A 195 10.26 -25.20 9.21
CA VAL A 195 8.92 -24.67 9.49
C VAL A 195 9.01 -23.43 10.39
N VAL A 196 9.89 -23.42 11.39
CA VAL A 196 10.12 -22.23 12.24
C VAL A 196 10.59 -21.03 11.41
N VAL A 197 11.53 -21.22 10.48
CA VAL A 197 11.98 -20.15 9.58
C VAL A 197 10.85 -19.65 8.68
N LEU A 198 10.02 -20.55 8.14
CA LEU A 198 8.85 -20.17 7.36
C LEU A 198 7.84 -19.36 8.20
N LEU A 199 7.55 -19.80 9.42
CA LEU A 199 6.64 -19.11 10.34
C LEU A 199 7.15 -17.71 10.69
N TYR A 200 8.46 -17.53 10.92
CA TYR A 200 9.05 -16.20 11.09
C TYR A 200 8.87 -15.33 9.85
N GLY A 201 9.03 -15.90 8.65
CA GLY A 201 8.74 -15.20 7.39
C GLY A 201 7.28 -14.78 7.25
N LEU A 202 6.33 -15.64 7.67
CA LEU A 202 4.88 -15.33 7.65
C LEU A 202 4.49 -14.25 8.65
N MET A 203 5.19 -14.16 9.77
CA MET A 203 5.01 -13.10 10.77
C MET A 203 5.68 -11.77 10.36
N GLY A 204 6.41 -11.73 9.25
CA GLY A 204 7.21 -10.58 8.82
C GLY A 204 8.49 -10.37 9.63
N MET A 205 8.85 -11.32 10.48
CA MET A 205 10.06 -11.31 11.32
C MET A 205 11.24 -11.91 10.54
N HIS A 206 11.68 -11.17 9.52
CA HIS A 206 12.70 -11.65 8.59
C HIS A 206 14.12 -11.70 9.20
N GLU A 207 14.41 -10.90 10.22
CA GLU A 207 15.72 -10.91 10.92
C GLU A 207 15.92 -12.23 11.68
N GLU A 208 14.91 -12.63 12.44
CA GLU A 208 14.88 -13.88 13.19
C GLU A 208 14.85 -15.10 12.27
N ALA A 209 14.14 -14.99 11.14
CA ALA A 209 14.10 -16.02 10.11
C ALA A 209 15.50 -16.29 9.53
N VAL A 210 16.22 -15.24 9.13
CA VAL A 210 17.58 -15.35 8.57
C VAL A 210 18.56 -15.85 9.63
N ALA A 211 18.51 -15.33 10.86
CA ALA A 211 19.37 -15.79 11.94
C ALA A 211 19.16 -17.28 12.26
N SER A 212 17.90 -17.74 12.29
CA SER A 212 17.57 -19.15 12.54
C SER A 212 17.97 -20.07 11.38
N ALA A 213 17.90 -19.59 10.14
CA ALA A 213 18.38 -20.32 8.97
C ALA A 213 19.91 -20.46 8.95
N LEU A 214 20.63 -19.37 9.28
CA LEU A 214 22.08 -19.35 9.38
C LEU A 214 22.60 -20.25 10.51
N GLN A 215 21.89 -20.33 11.64
CA GLN A 215 22.26 -21.24 12.74
C GLN A 215 22.29 -22.72 12.31
N ARG A 216 21.55 -23.09 11.26
CA ARG A 216 21.51 -24.44 10.69
C ARG A 216 22.49 -24.66 9.55
N GLY A 217 23.10 -23.60 9.04
CA GLY A 217 23.89 -23.64 7.80
C GLY A 217 23.03 -23.77 6.53
N ASP A 218 21.74 -23.47 6.59
CA ASP A 218 20.85 -23.50 5.41
C ASP A 218 20.83 -22.13 4.73
N VAL A 219 21.87 -21.89 3.93
CA VAL A 219 22.10 -20.62 3.23
C VAL A 219 21.03 -20.35 2.18
N ALA A 220 20.53 -21.40 1.51
CA ALA A 220 19.49 -21.25 0.48
C ALA A 220 18.19 -20.69 1.07
N LEU A 221 17.79 -21.18 2.25
CA LEU A 221 16.61 -20.67 2.95
C LEU A 221 16.83 -19.25 3.50
N ALA A 222 18.05 -18.92 3.93
CA ALA A 222 18.42 -17.57 4.34
C ALA A 222 18.31 -16.58 3.15
N LYS A 223 18.87 -16.92 1.98
CA LYS A 223 18.76 -16.14 0.74
C LYS A 223 17.30 -15.89 0.36
N HIS A 224 16.47 -16.94 0.38
CA HIS A 224 15.06 -16.82 0.03
C HIS A 224 14.29 -15.86 0.95
N ASN A 225 14.58 -15.87 2.26
CA ASN A 225 13.94 -14.95 3.21
C ASN A 225 14.53 -13.53 3.16
N ALA A 226 15.79 -13.36 2.77
CA ALA A 226 16.40 -12.04 2.57
C ALA A 226 15.82 -11.28 1.35
N CYS A 227 15.28 -11.98 0.35
CA CYS A 227 14.62 -11.37 -0.82
C CYS A 227 13.17 -10.91 -0.57
N LYS A 228 12.49 -11.46 0.43
CA LYS A 228 11.06 -11.19 0.71
C LYS A 228 10.71 -9.78 1.23
N PRO A 229 11.54 -9.08 2.02
CA PRO A 229 11.14 -7.81 2.60
C PRO A 229 10.94 -6.73 1.53
N LYS A 230 9.95 -5.85 1.75
CA LYS A 230 9.70 -4.69 0.87
C LYS A 230 10.74 -3.57 1.07
N ASP A 231 11.30 -3.47 2.28
CA ASP A 231 12.22 -2.41 2.65
C ASP A 231 13.64 -2.70 2.16
N ALA A 232 14.16 -1.87 1.25
CA ALA A 232 15.51 -2.01 0.72
C ALA A 232 16.60 -1.99 1.82
N ARG A 233 16.42 -1.16 2.86
CA ARG A 233 17.34 -1.10 4.01
C ARG A 233 17.37 -2.40 4.82
N LEU A 234 16.21 -3.02 5.03
CA LEU A 234 16.12 -4.28 5.76
C LEU A 234 16.75 -5.40 4.92
N ARG A 235 16.45 -5.46 3.61
CA ARG A 235 17.10 -6.40 2.69
C ARG A 235 18.62 -6.29 2.76
N GLN A 236 19.15 -5.07 2.66
CA GLN A 236 20.59 -4.82 2.74
C GLN A 236 21.18 -5.36 4.06
N LYS A 237 20.53 -5.09 5.20
CA LYS A 237 20.95 -5.61 6.52
C LYS A 237 20.93 -7.14 6.59
N LEU A 238 19.89 -7.79 6.06
CA LEU A 238 19.78 -9.25 6.05
C LEU A 238 20.85 -9.91 5.17
N TRP A 239 21.08 -9.35 3.98
CA TRP A 239 22.14 -9.82 3.08
C TRP A 239 23.53 -9.62 3.70
N LEU A 240 23.78 -8.50 4.38
CA LEU A 240 25.01 -8.29 5.14
C LEU A 240 25.19 -9.32 6.26
N SER A 241 24.11 -9.70 6.95
CA SER A 241 24.17 -10.75 7.99
C SER A 241 24.54 -12.13 7.41
N ILE A 242 24.06 -12.45 6.20
CA ILE A 242 24.46 -13.68 5.49
C ILE A 242 25.93 -13.59 5.08
N VAL A 243 26.37 -12.42 4.58
CA VAL A 243 27.77 -12.19 4.20
C VAL A 243 28.69 -12.28 5.40
N GLU A 244 28.33 -11.74 6.57
CA GLU A 244 29.10 -11.84 7.82
C GLU A 244 29.34 -13.29 8.23
N TYR A 245 28.30 -14.14 8.10
CA TYR A 245 28.40 -15.58 8.38
C TYR A 245 29.41 -16.29 7.45
N HIS A 246 29.37 -15.98 6.16
CA HIS A 246 30.30 -16.55 5.17
C HIS A 246 31.71 -15.97 5.26
N ALA A 247 31.83 -14.69 5.61
CA ALA A 247 33.10 -14.02 5.83
C ALA A 247 33.85 -14.64 7.03
N ALA A 248 33.14 -14.98 8.12
CA ALA A 248 33.72 -15.73 9.24
C ALA A 248 34.19 -17.14 8.85
N SER A 249 33.57 -17.74 7.83
CA SER A 249 33.94 -19.05 7.28
C SER A 249 35.10 -19.00 6.28
N GLY A 250 35.50 -17.79 5.83
CA GLY A 250 36.64 -17.56 4.94
C GLY A 250 36.40 -17.91 3.46
N ASP A 251 35.15 -18.07 3.03
CA ASP A 251 34.82 -18.44 1.65
C ASP A 251 34.52 -17.21 0.78
N VAL A 252 35.53 -16.76 0.05
CA VAL A 252 35.48 -15.57 -0.80
C VAL A 252 34.52 -15.74 -1.98
N GLN A 253 34.46 -16.95 -2.55
CA GLN A 253 33.72 -17.17 -3.78
C GLN A 253 32.21 -17.11 -3.54
N THR A 254 31.75 -17.69 -2.42
CA THR A 254 30.34 -17.57 -2.04
C THR A 254 29.95 -16.15 -1.67
N VAL A 255 30.83 -15.37 -1.04
CA VAL A 255 30.58 -13.93 -0.79
C VAL A 255 30.43 -13.15 -2.10
N MET A 256 31.24 -13.46 -3.11
CA MET A 256 31.12 -12.84 -4.44
C MET A 256 29.84 -13.22 -5.16
N GLU A 257 29.43 -14.49 -5.09
CA GLU A 257 28.13 -14.93 -5.61
C GLU A 257 26.97 -14.24 -4.88
N LEU A 258 27.05 -14.08 -3.56
CA LEU A 258 26.05 -13.37 -2.75
C LEU A 258 25.91 -11.89 -3.16
N ILE A 259 27.03 -11.19 -3.44
CA ILE A 259 26.98 -9.80 -3.92
C ILE A 259 26.22 -9.73 -5.25
N ARG A 260 26.56 -10.60 -6.21
CA ARG A 260 25.90 -10.64 -7.52
C ARG A 260 24.42 -11.01 -7.45
N GLU A 261 24.05 -11.95 -6.57
CA GLU A 261 22.64 -12.36 -6.37
C GLU A 261 21.81 -11.29 -5.65
N SER A 262 22.41 -10.54 -4.74
CA SER A 262 21.68 -9.56 -3.94
C SER A 262 21.25 -8.34 -4.74
N GLN A 263 22.01 -7.94 -5.78
CA GLN A 263 21.86 -6.71 -6.60
C GLN A 263 21.80 -5.38 -5.83
N GLU A 264 21.73 -5.41 -4.51
CA GLU A 264 21.51 -4.29 -3.60
C GLU A 264 22.73 -4.05 -2.70
N LEU A 265 23.65 -5.01 -2.61
CA LEU A 265 24.92 -4.84 -1.92
C LEU A 265 25.97 -4.30 -2.88
N SER A 266 26.69 -3.27 -2.43
CA SER A 266 27.91 -2.83 -3.09
C SER A 266 29.14 -3.46 -2.43
N VAL A 267 30.24 -3.57 -3.20
CA VAL A 267 31.53 -4.04 -2.66
C VAL A 267 31.94 -3.21 -1.43
N ARG A 268 31.62 -1.91 -1.43
CA ARG A 268 31.88 -1.00 -0.30
C ARG A 268 31.27 -1.47 1.02
N ASP A 269 30.06 -2.03 0.96
CA ASP A 269 29.32 -2.43 2.17
C ASP A 269 29.88 -3.72 2.78
N VAL A 270 30.54 -4.53 1.95
CA VAL A 270 31.07 -5.84 2.33
C VAL A 270 32.53 -5.75 2.83
N LEU A 271 33.31 -4.77 2.33
CA LEU A 271 34.71 -4.55 2.73
C LEU A 271 34.97 -4.51 4.25
N PRO A 272 34.12 -3.89 5.10
CA PRO A 272 34.37 -3.81 6.55
C PRO A 272 34.32 -5.15 7.29
N PHE A 273 33.64 -6.15 6.72
CA PHE A 273 33.39 -7.45 7.37
C PHE A 273 34.41 -8.52 6.97
N MET A 274 35.39 -8.17 6.14
CA MET A 274 36.40 -9.10 5.65
C MET A 274 37.60 -9.17 6.60
N SER A 275 38.15 -10.37 6.79
CA SER A 275 39.37 -10.57 7.56
C SER A 275 40.61 -10.09 6.80
N ASP A 276 41.64 -9.68 7.54
CA ASP A 276 42.94 -9.24 6.98
C ASP A 276 43.65 -10.30 6.09
N THR A 277 43.18 -11.55 6.13
CA THR A 277 43.69 -12.69 5.35
C THR A 277 43.10 -12.80 3.94
N MET A 278 42.08 -12.01 3.62
CA MET A 278 41.36 -12.08 2.35
C MET A 278 42.10 -11.24 1.30
N THR A 279 42.59 -11.88 0.22
CA THR A 279 43.32 -11.15 -0.82
C THR A 279 42.39 -10.32 -1.69
N ILE A 280 42.64 -9.01 -1.73
CA ILE A 280 41.90 -8.01 -2.51
C ILE A 280 41.87 -8.35 -4.01
N ASP A 281 42.83 -9.14 -4.50
CA ASP A 281 42.93 -9.54 -5.91
C ASP A 281 41.66 -10.24 -6.43
N VAL A 282 40.91 -10.92 -5.57
CA VAL A 282 39.65 -11.59 -5.96
C VAL A 282 38.52 -10.59 -6.27
N PHE A 283 38.62 -9.37 -5.74
CA PHE A 283 37.61 -8.31 -5.90
C PHE A 283 37.99 -7.29 -6.96
N GLN A 284 39.16 -7.42 -7.60
CA GLN A 284 39.66 -6.43 -8.53
C GLN A 284 38.66 -6.17 -9.68
N SER A 285 38.08 -7.22 -10.25
CA SER A 285 37.09 -7.11 -11.33
C SER A 285 35.86 -6.30 -10.92
N GLU A 286 35.28 -6.62 -9.76
CA GLU A 286 34.08 -5.96 -9.26
C GLU A 286 34.35 -4.53 -8.81
N ILE A 287 35.54 -4.26 -8.25
CA ILE A 287 35.95 -2.89 -7.93
C ILE A 287 36.07 -2.06 -9.21
N CYS A 288 36.71 -2.60 -10.26
CA CYS A 288 36.81 -1.94 -11.55
C CYS A 288 35.42 -1.65 -12.14
N GLU A 289 34.50 -2.62 -12.13
CA GLU A 289 33.14 -2.45 -12.64
C GLU A 289 32.35 -1.39 -11.83
N CYS A 290 32.48 -1.39 -10.50
CA CYS A 290 31.89 -0.35 -9.66
C CYS A 290 32.47 1.04 -9.98
N LEU A 291 33.78 1.15 -10.16
CA LEU A 291 34.44 2.43 -10.48
C LEU A 291 34.01 2.94 -11.86
N ASP A 292 33.95 2.07 -12.86
CA ASP A 292 33.47 2.40 -14.21
C ASP A 292 32.01 2.88 -14.17
N THR A 293 31.18 2.25 -13.34
CA THR A 293 29.79 2.67 -13.12
C THR A 293 29.71 4.07 -12.52
N TYR A 294 30.51 4.38 -11.50
CA TYR A 294 30.57 5.73 -10.92
C TYR A 294 31.10 6.76 -11.91
N GLU A 295 32.12 6.42 -12.70
CA GLU A 295 32.64 7.32 -13.74
C GLU A 295 31.55 7.65 -14.77
N ASN A 296 30.80 6.63 -15.24
CA ASN A 296 29.69 6.82 -16.16
C ASN A 296 28.56 7.68 -15.56
N GLN A 297 28.20 7.47 -14.29
CA GLN A 297 27.21 8.30 -13.61
C GLN A 297 27.67 9.76 -13.49
N ILE A 298 28.95 9.99 -13.17
CA ILE A 298 29.53 11.33 -13.10
C ILE A 298 29.50 12.00 -14.49
N LEU A 299 29.83 11.28 -15.55
CA LEU A 299 29.76 11.78 -16.91
C LEU A 299 28.32 12.12 -17.33
N GLN A 300 27.35 11.27 -16.97
CA GLN A 300 25.94 11.54 -17.23
C GLN A 300 25.46 12.81 -16.54
N LEU A 301 25.73 12.96 -15.23
CA LEU A 301 25.37 14.16 -14.46
C LEU A 301 26.02 15.42 -15.03
N ARG A 302 27.28 15.33 -15.48
CA ARG A 302 27.97 16.45 -16.15
C ARG A 302 27.31 16.83 -17.47
N ASN A 303 26.91 15.85 -18.27
CA ASN A 303 26.20 16.09 -19.52
C ASN A 303 24.83 16.73 -19.27
N GLU A 304 24.07 16.24 -18.28
CA GLU A 304 22.78 16.82 -17.89
C GLU A 304 22.94 18.28 -17.43
N MET A 305 23.96 18.57 -16.62
CA MET A 305 24.28 19.95 -16.22
C MET A 305 24.62 20.85 -17.42
N GLU A 306 25.38 20.34 -18.39
CA GLU A 306 25.79 21.06 -19.59
C GLU A 306 24.58 21.33 -20.51
N ASP A 307 23.66 20.39 -20.65
CA ASP A 307 22.42 20.56 -21.41
C ASP A 307 21.51 21.60 -20.76
N HIS A 308 21.36 21.56 -19.43
CA HIS A 308 20.64 22.60 -18.70
C HIS A 308 21.30 23.97 -18.86
N ARG A 309 22.64 24.04 -18.82
CA ARG A 309 23.38 25.28 -19.03
C ARG A 309 23.15 25.84 -20.44
N ARG A 310 23.20 25.00 -21.46
CA ARG A 310 22.95 25.37 -22.87
C ARG A 310 21.53 25.90 -23.06
N ALA A 311 20.54 25.22 -22.48
CA ALA A 311 19.16 25.69 -22.51
C ALA A 311 19.02 27.06 -21.85
N LEU A 312 19.61 27.25 -20.66
CA LEU A 312 19.59 28.55 -19.96
C LEU A 312 20.28 29.66 -20.75
N THR A 313 21.39 29.38 -21.44
CA THR A 313 22.06 30.38 -22.28
C THR A 313 21.21 30.77 -23.48
N ALA A 314 20.57 29.81 -24.14
CA ALA A 314 19.64 30.09 -25.25
C ALA A 314 18.46 30.94 -24.78
N PHE A 315 17.84 30.60 -23.64
CA PHE A 315 16.77 31.41 -23.06
C PHE A 315 17.20 32.83 -22.70
N LYS A 316 18.44 33.02 -22.23
CA LYS A 316 18.98 34.37 -21.96
C LYS A 316 19.18 35.17 -23.24
N GLU A 317 19.63 34.55 -24.31
CA GLU A 317 19.74 35.18 -25.63
C GLU A 317 18.36 35.56 -26.17
N ASP A 318 17.37 34.68 -26.05
CA ASP A 318 15.98 34.95 -26.44
C ASP A 318 15.38 36.12 -25.66
N LEU A 319 15.62 36.20 -24.34
CA LEU A 319 15.21 37.33 -23.52
C LEU A 319 15.88 38.63 -23.96
N LYS A 320 17.17 38.59 -24.29
CA LYS A 320 17.90 39.76 -24.78
C LYS A 320 17.33 40.23 -26.13
N ASN A 321 17.15 39.30 -27.08
CA ASN A 321 16.53 39.57 -28.37
C ASN A 321 15.09 40.08 -28.23
N SER A 322 14.33 39.61 -27.25
CA SER A 322 12.98 40.11 -26.97
C SER A 322 12.98 41.53 -26.41
N LYS A 323 13.98 41.91 -25.60
CA LYS A 323 14.13 43.29 -25.09
C LYS A 323 14.61 44.26 -26.16
N GLU A 324 15.44 43.81 -27.09
CA GLU A 324 15.98 44.63 -28.18
C GLU A 324 15.03 44.74 -29.39
N ARG A 325 13.86 44.09 -29.34
CA ARG A 325 12.86 44.14 -30.40
C ARG A 325 12.21 45.53 -30.45
N CYS A 326 12.61 46.33 -31.44
CA CYS A 326 12.00 47.61 -31.73
C CYS A 326 10.86 47.45 -32.76
N VAL A 327 9.81 48.26 -32.62
CA VAL A 327 8.75 48.37 -33.62
C VAL A 327 9.03 49.62 -34.45
N THR A 328 9.21 49.46 -35.76
CA THR A 328 9.39 50.57 -36.70
C THR A 328 8.03 51.12 -37.10
N VAL A 329 7.75 52.37 -36.75
CA VAL A 329 6.49 53.06 -37.09
C VAL A 329 6.71 53.91 -38.34
N ASN A 330 5.95 53.65 -39.40
CA ASN A 330 5.99 54.46 -40.62
C ASN A 330 5.18 55.76 -40.45
N VAL A 331 5.49 56.77 -41.25
CA VAL A 331 4.87 58.12 -41.16
C VAL A 331 3.40 58.13 -41.60
N ASP A 332 2.99 57.14 -42.38
CA ASP A 332 1.63 56.94 -42.89
C ASP A 332 0.77 56.02 -42.00
N GLN A 333 1.26 55.62 -40.82
CA GLN A 333 0.50 54.79 -39.90
C GLN A 333 -0.81 55.45 -39.46
N VAL A 334 -1.87 54.66 -39.45
CA VAL A 334 -3.23 55.07 -39.10
C VAL A 334 -3.69 54.35 -37.84
N CYS A 335 -4.66 54.94 -37.14
CA CYS A 335 -5.33 54.25 -36.04
C CYS A 335 -6.33 53.23 -36.58
N GLU A 336 -6.30 52.01 -36.06
CA GLU A 336 -7.19 50.91 -36.47
C GLU A 336 -8.68 51.15 -36.09
N ILE A 337 -8.97 52.08 -35.19
CA ILE A 337 -10.34 52.36 -34.72
C ILE A 337 -10.99 53.48 -35.53
N CYS A 338 -10.28 54.59 -35.75
CA CYS A 338 -10.84 55.78 -36.40
C CYS A 338 -10.31 56.04 -37.82
N GLY A 339 -9.28 55.33 -38.27
CA GLY A 339 -8.67 55.47 -39.59
C GLY A 339 -7.88 56.77 -39.83
N ALA A 340 -7.76 57.66 -38.83
CA ALA A 340 -6.96 58.88 -38.94
C ALA A 340 -5.47 58.61 -38.64
N ALA A 341 -4.60 59.50 -39.11
CA ALA A 341 -3.14 59.38 -38.90
C ALA A 341 -2.77 59.32 -37.42
N ALA A 342 -2.02 58.29 -37.02
CA ALA A 342 -1.64 58.03 -35.62
C ALA A 342 -0.77 59.16 -35.04
N LEU A 343 0.12 59.74 -35.85
CA LEU A 343 1.09 60.76 -35.44
C LEU A 343 0.51 62.14 -35.09
N ARG A 344 -0.80 62.36 -35.26
CA ARG A 344 -1.45 63.65 -34.94
C ARG A 344 -1.70 63.84 -33.45
N GLU A 345 -1.87 62.75 -32.72
CA GLU A 345 -2.16 62.73 -31.29
C GLU A 345 -1.25 61.73 -30.58
N ARG A 346 -1.34 61.62 -29.24
CA ARG A 346 -0.63 60.56 -28.51
C ARG A 346 -1.19 59.21 -28.94
N PHE A 347 -0.30 58.27 -29.24
CA PHE A 347 -0.65 56.97 -29.80
C PHE A 347 0.14 55.84 -29.13
N TYR A 348 -0.44 54.66 -29.11
CA TYR A 348 0.18 53.41 -28.67
C TYR A 348 0.43 52.51 -29.87
N VAL A 349 1.58 51.83 -29.86
CA VAL A 349 1.94 50.81 -30.83
C VAL A 349 2.29 49.54 -30.09
N PHE A 350 1.62 48.45 -30.45
CA PHE A 350 1.86 47.15 -29.86
C PHE A 350 2.89 46.35 -30.66
N ALA A 351 3.52 45.36 -30.04
CA ALA A 351 4.49 44.48 -30.71
C ALA A 351 3.91 43.68 -31.90
N CYS A 352 2.58 43.59 -32.00
CA CYS A 352 1.86 43.02 -33.14
C CYS A 352 1.75 43.97 -34.36
N GLY A 353 2.14 45.25 -34.20
CA GLY A 353 2.09 46.27 -35.26
C GLY A 353 0.83 47.13 -35.27
N HIS A 354 -0.21 46.80 -34.50
CA HIS A 354 -1.41 47.62 -34.41
C HIS A 354 -1.14 48.95 -33.70
N CYS A 355 -1.69 50.02 -34.27
CA CYS A 355 -1.53 51.39 -33.79
C CYS A 355 -2.89 51.97 -33.38
N PHE A 356 -2.95 52.66 -32.24
CA PHE A 356 -4.17 53.27 -31.73
C PHE A 356 -3.89 54.66 -31.16
N HIS A 357 -4.80 55.62 -31.37
CA HIS A 357 -4.77 56.84 -30.55
C HIS A 357 -5.06 56.50 -29.09
N GLU A 358 -4.45 57.21 -28.16
CA GLU A 358 -4.70 57.07 -26.73
C GLU A 358 -6.21 57.21 -26.42
N ALA A 359 -6.89 58.17 -27.07
CA ALA A 359 -8.33 58.35 -26.96
C ALA A 359 -9.16 57.16 -27.44
N CYS A 360 -8.80 56.61 -28.61
CA CYS A 360 -9.50 55.48 -29.19
C CYS A 360 -9.27 54.20 -28.37
N LEU A 361 -8.03 54.00 -27.90
CA LEU A 361 -7.66 52.85 -27.07
C LEU A 361 -8.41 52.86 -25.73
N ARG A 362 -8.45 54.02 -25.06
CA ARG A 362 -9.20 54.20 -23.82
C ARG A 362 -10.67 53.86 -23.99
N ALA A 363 -11.32 54.44 -25.00
CA ALA A 363 -12.75 54.21 -25.24
C ALA A 363 -13.08 52.72 -25.47
N LEU A 364 -12.12 51.96 -26.01
CA LEU A 364 -12.28 50.53 -26.24
C LEU A 364 -12.04 49.70 -24.96
N ILE A 365 -11.07 50.10 -24.13
CA ILE A 365 -10.68 49.37 -22.92
C ILE A 365 -11.61 49.67 -21.73
N GLU A 366 -12.05 50.91 -21.55
CA GLU A 366 -12.90 51.38 -20.45
C GLU A 366 -14.14 50.49 -20.16
N PRO A 367 -14.92 50.04 -21.16
CA PRO A 367 -16.06 49.14 -20.92
C PRO A 367 -15.68 47.68 -20.64
N THR A 368 -14.42 47.29 -20.87
CA THR A 368 -13.93 45.91 -20.69
C THR A 368 -13.24 45.68 -19.35
N LEU A 369 -12.88 46.74 -18.62
CA LEU A 369 -12.19 46.67 -17.35
C LEU A 369 -13.11 46.36 -16.17
N ASP A 370 -12.55 45.71 -15.15
CA ASP A 370 -13.26 45.46 -13.89
C ASP A 370 -13.50 46.78 -13.12
N ASN A 371 -14.54 46.81 -12.28
CA ASN A 371 -14.89 48.00 -11.49
C ASN A 371 -13.72 48.65 -10.72
N PRO A 372 -12.84 47.90 -10.01
CA PRO A 372 -11.67 48.48 -9.34
C PRO A 372 -10.61 49.03 -10.32
N GLN A 373 -10.43 48.41 -11.50
CA GLN A 373 -9.49 48.89 -12.51
C GLN A 373 -9.99 50.17 -13.17
N ARG A 374 -11.30 50.26 -13.41
CA ARG A 374 -11.96 51.44 -13.95
C ARG A 374 -11.92 52.62 -12.97
N GLU A 375 -12.20 52.39 -11.68
CA GLU A 375 -12.01 53.41 -10.63
C GLU A 375 -10.55 53.90 -10.57
N ARG A 376 -9.60 52.98 -10.73
CA ARG A 376 -8.17 53.32 -10.77
C ARG A 376 -7.79 54.13 -12.01
N LEU A 377 -8.31 53.81 -13.20
CA LEU A 377 -8.11 54.63 -14.40
C LEU A 377 -8.62 56.05 -14.20
N PHE A 378 -9.85 56.23 -13.71
CA PHE A 378 -10.39 57.56 -13.45
C PHE A 378 -9.56 58.36 -12.45
N ALA A 379 -9.07 57.71 -11.39
CA ALA A 379 -8.19 58.35 -10.40
C ALA A 379 -6.83 58.77 -11.00
N LEU A 380 -6.24 57.93 -11.85
CA LEU A 380 -5.00 58.24 -12.56
C LEU A 380 -5.18 59.39 -13.56
N GLU A 381 -6.34 59.46 -14.23
CA GLU A 381 -6.68 60.56 -15.11
C GLU A 381 -6.87 61.88 -14.37
N SER A 382 -7.56 61.88 -13.22
CA SER A 382 -7.68 63.07 -12.38
C SER A 382 -6.32 63.55 -11.88
N MET A 383 -5.47 62.63 -11.42
CA MET A 383 -4.11 62.95 -10.98
C MET A 383 -3.25 63.49 -12.13
N ARG A 384 -3.37 62.91 -13.34
CA ARG A 384 -2.68 63.41 -14.54
C ARG A 384 -3.11 64.84 -14.87
N LEU A 385 -4.41 65.14 -14.81
CA LEU A 385 -4.93 66.48 -15.09
C LEU A 385 -4.46 67.50 -14.05
N GLU A 386 -4.48 67.12 -12.76
CA GLU A 386 -3.98 67.95 -11.65
C GLU A 386 -2.48 68.23 -11.78
N HIS A 387 -1.67 67.20 -12.05
CA HIS A 387 -0.23 67.34 -12.26
C HIS A 387 0.11 68.11 -13.55
N ALA A 388 -0.67 67.95 -14.62
CA ALA A 388 -0.53 68.73 -15.85
C ALA A 388 -0.90 70.21 -15.64
N ALA A 389 -1.95 70.50 -14.86
CA ALA A 389 -2.33 71.86 -14.51
C ALA A 389 -1.28 72.53 -13.60
N ALA A 390 -0.72 71.78 -12.64
CA ALA A 390 0.38 72.23 -11.81
C ALA A 390 1.67 72.50 -12.63
N ALA A 391 1.96 71.64 -13.61
CA ALA A 391 3.09 71.80 -14.51
C ALA A 391 2.92 73.00 -15.48
N ALA A 392 1.69 73.31 -15.92
CA ALA A 392 1.42 74.47 -16.77
C ALA A 392 1.63 75.82 -16.05
N GLY A 393 1.53 75.83 -14.71
CA GLY A 393 1.80 77.00 -13.87
C GLY A 393 3.28 77.18 -13.48
N ALA A 394 4.09 76.12 -13.58
CA ALA A 394 5.53 76.15 -13.31
C ALA A 394 6.29 76.29 -14.63
N GLY A 395 7.03 77.38 -14.82
CA GLY A 395 7.80 77.62 -16.04
C GLY A 395 8.67 76.42 -16.45
N SER A 396 8.71 76.18 -17.77
CA SER A 396 9.33 75.03 -18.45
C SER A 396 10.74 74.68 -17.95
N GLY A 397 10.92 73.45 -17.49
CA GLY A 397 12.26 72.89 -17.26
C GLY A 397 12.26 71.40 -16.92
N ASP A 398 11.48 70.99 -15.92
CA ASP A 398 11.38 69.60 -15.50
C ASP A 398 9.94 69.13 -15.53
N VAL A 399 9.70 68.03 -16.27
CA VAL A 399 8.46 67.26 -16.10
C VAL A 399 8.46 66.76 -14.66
N PRO A 400 7.44 67.08 -13.84
CA PRO A 400 7.39 66.61 -12.46
C PRO A 400 7.53 65.09 -12.47
N MET A 401 8.46 64.54 -11.68
CA MET A 401 8.64 63.09 -11.55
C MET A 401 7.34 62.36 -11.18
N ALA A 402 6.41 63.06 -10.51
CA ALA A 402 5.05 62.61 -10.25
C ALA A 402 4.20 62.43 -11.52
N LEU A 403 4.31 63.31 -12.52
CA LEU A 403 3.58 63.16 -13.79
C LEU A 403 4.08 61.95 -14.57
N MET A 404 5.41 61.74 -14.62
CA MET A 404 6.00 60.56 -15.28
C MET A 404 5.57 59.25 -14.62
N ALA A 405 5.53 59.19 -13.28
CA ALA A 405 5.05 58.01 -12.56
C ALA A 405 3.56 57.72 -12.83
N VAL A 406 2.72 58.75 -12.94
CA VAL A 406 1.31 58.59 -13.29
C VAL A 406 1.14 58.16 -14.75
N GLU A 407 1.96 58.67 -15.66
CA GLU A 407 1.99 58.22 -17.06
C GLU A 407 2.42 56.75 -17.17
N ASP A 408 3.45 56.32 -16.45
CA ASP A 408 3.91 54.92 -16.42
C ASP A 408 2.82 53.97 -15.86
N GLU A 409 2.11 54.37 -14.81
CA GLU A 409 0.98 53.59 -14.28
C GLU A 409 -0.21 53.53 -15.25
N LEU A 410 -0.47 54.61 -15.97
CA LEU A 410 -1.52 54.65 -16.99
C LEU A 410 -1.16 53.77 -18.19
N ASP A 411 0.10 53.80 -18.63
CA ASP A 411 0.64 52.94 -19.68
C ASP A 411 0.57 51.47 -19.27
N GLY A 412 0.85 51.15 -18.01
CA GLY A 412 0.71 49.80 -17.48
C GLY A 412 -0.72 49.23 -17.54
N LEU A 413 -1.74 50.10 -17.54
CA LEU A 413 -3.16 49.70 -17.67
C LEU A 413 -3.64 49.71 -19.12
N LEU A 414 -3.26 50.71 -19.91
CA LEU A 414 -3.73 50.85 -21.30
C LEU A 414 -2.96 49.99 -22.29
N ALA A 415 -1.67 49.73 -22.05
CA ALA A 415 -0.78 49.02 -22.97
C ALA A 415 -0.46 47.58 -22.53
N GLU A 416 -1.21 46.99 -21.58
CA GLU A 416 -1.00 45.62 -21.10
C GLU A 416 -1.13 44.60 -22.24
N ASP A 417 -2.20 44.69 -23.04
CA ASP A 417 -2.49 43.79 -24.15
C ASP A 417 -3.11 44.55 -25.34
N CYS A 418 -2.83 44.09 -26.56
CA CYS A 418 -3.46 44.64 -27.76
C CYS A 418 -4.95 44.26 -27.81
N PRO A 419 -5.90 45.20 -27.97
CA PRO A 419 -7.32 44.88 -28.00
C PRO A 419 -7.75 43.98 -29.16
N LEU A 420 -7.05 44.04 -30.31
CA LEU A 420 -7.41 43.31 -31.53
C LEU A 420 -6.83 41.89 -31.62
N CYS A 421 -5.73 41.61 -30.93
CA CYS A 421 -5.05 40.30 -31.00
C CYS A 421 -4.65 39.71 -29.65
N GLY A 422 -4.93 40.42 -28.56
CA GLY A 422 -4.71 39.97 -27.19
C GLY A 422 -5.96 39.33 -26.59
N ARG A 423 -6.01 39.30 -25.25
CA ARG A 423 -7.07 38.63 -24.49
C ARG A 423 -8.47 39.20 -24.77
N LEU A 424 -8.58 40.52 -24.91
CA LEU A 424 -9.85 41.20 -25.16
C LEU A 424 -10.58 40.69 -26.40
N MET A 425 -9.85 40.39 -27.48
CA MET A 425 -10.42 39.78 -28.70
C MET A 425 -10.92 38.36 -28.46
N ILE A 426 -10.21 37.57 -27.65
CA ILE A 426 -10.60 36.19 -27.33
C ILE A 426 -11.87 36.17 -26.47
N ASP A 427 -11.98 37.08 -25.52
CA ASP A 427 -13.10 37.14 -24.59
C ASP A 427 -14.37 37.70 -25.24
N THR A 428 -14.22 38.60 -26.23
CA THR A 428 -15.35 39.13 -27.01
C THR A 428 -15.97 38.08 -27.94
N ILE A 429 -15.19 37.11 -28.45
CA ILE A 429 -15.74 35.99 -29.26
C ILE A 429 -16.75 35.14 -28.47
N LYS A 430 -16.58 35.04 -27.15
CA LYS A 430 -17.47 34.25 -26.28
C LYS A 430 -18.73 34.99 -25.87
N ARG A 431 -18.79 36.32 -26.06
CA ARG A 431 -19.95 37.12 -25.70
C ARG A 431 -21.00 37.01 -26.81
N PRO A 432 -22.27 36.71 -26.47
CA PRO A 432 -23.32 36.72 -27.47
C PRO A 432 -23.44 38.13 -28.06
N PHE A 433 -23.70 38.22 -29.36
CA PHE A 433 -23.86 39.50 -30.08
C PHE A 433 -25.05 40.32 -29.57
N ILE A 434 -26.02 39.65 -28.95
CA ILE A 434 -27.21 40.25 -28.35
C ILE A 434 -27.21 39.83 -26.88
N ASP A 435 -27.40 40.80 -25.98
CA ASP A 435 -27.61 40.48 -24.57
C ASP A 435 -28.94 39.71 -24.44
N PRO A 436 -28.99 38.54 -23.77
CA PRO A 436 -30.24 37.80 -23.59
C PRO A 436 -31.35 38.59 -22.84
N CYS A 437 -31.03 39.75 -22.25
CA CYS A 437 -32.00 40.67 -21.65
C CYS A 437 -32.45 41.80 -22.60
N ASP A 438 -31.94 41.87 -23.83
CA ASP A 438 -32.27 42.91 -24.79
C ASP A 438 -33.59 42.61 -25.52
N ASP A 439 -34.47 43.60 -25.62
CA ASP A 439 -35.79 43.46 -26.28
C ASP A 439 -35.66 43.11 -27.78
N GLU A 440 -34.48 43.31 -28.36
CA GLU A 440 -34.17 42.92 -29.73
C GLU A 440 -34.15 41.41 -29.95
N VAL A 441 -33.96 40.56 -28.93
CA VAL A 441 -33.96 39.08 -29.10
C VAL A 441 -35.27 38.59 -29.73
N GLU A 442 -36.41 39.22 -29.41
CA GLU A 442 -37.71 38.89 -30.01
C GLU A 442 -37.78 39.29 -31.49
N SER A 443 -37.12 40.38 -31.89
CA SER A 443 -37.12 40.89 -33.27
C SER A 443 -36.31 40.02 -34.25
N TRP A 444 -35.36 39.24 -33.74
CA TRP A 444 -34.56 38.28 -34.51
C TRP A 444 -35.14 36.86 -34.49
N SER A 445 -36.27 36.64 -33.79
CA SER A 445 -36.99 35.37 -33.85
C SER A 445 -37.67 35.23 -35.21
N ILE A 446 -37.06 34.44 -36.10
CA ILE A 446 -37.66 34.13 -37.39
C ILE A 446 -38.92 33.29 -37.13
N SER A 447 -40.07 33.81 -37.56
CA SER A 447 -41.40 33.21 -37.44
C SER A 447 -41.55 31.92 -38.24
#